data_AF-A0A378MIP2-F1
#
_entry.id   AF-A0A378MIP2-F1
#
_cell.length_a   1.000
_cell.length_b   1.000
_cell.length_c   1.000
_cell.angle_alpha   90.00
_cell.angle_beta   90.00
_cell.angle_gamma   90.00
#
_symmetry.space_group_name_H-M   'P 1'
#
loop_
_entity.id
_entity.type
_entity.pdbx_description
1 polymer ?
#
loop_
_entity_poly.entity_id
_entity_poly.type
_entity_poly.pdbx_seq_one_letter_code
_entity_poly.pdbx_strand_id
1 'polypeptide(L)'
;MKKLSLTFIFTAVLIIGLTIWLKPFGIFSEASKQQIKVVHDRPKKSGSVVNRIAGFPVLKSKQAEIETIQNRQRNNQQGIEPKRIEIPAIQAKAAVKTVGEAKNGEMEVPANTVETGWYSPGTHPGSNGNAVIAGHVDSKKDQPYFFI
;
A
#
# COMPACT_ATOMS: atom_id res chain seq x y z
N MET A 1 22.58 66.16 9.59
CA MET A 1 22.75 66.45 8.14
C MET A 1 23.69 65.43 7.52
N LYS A 2 23.15 64.41 6.84
CA LYS A 2 23.87 63.60 5.83
C LYS A 2 22.84 63.29 4.73
N LYS A 3 22.94 63.96 3.59
CA LYS A 3 22.02 63.77 2.46
C LYS A 3 22.32 62.38 1.87
N LEU A 4 21.35 61.48 1.93
CA LEU A 4 21.42 60.17 1.29
C LEU A 4 21.40 60.42 -0.22
N SER A 5 22.56 60.34 -0.85
CA SER A 5 22.76 60.68 -2.25
C SER A 5 21.93 59.74 -3.13
N LEU A 6 21.14 60.31 -4.06
CA LEU A 6 20.28 59.58 -5.01
C LEU A 6 21.06 58.56 -5.87
N THR A 7 22.39 58.69 -5.91
CA THR A 7 23.31 57.72 -6.52
C THR A 7 23.37 56.37 -5.79
N PHE A 8 23.12 56.31 -4.48
CA PHE A 8 23.07 55.06 -3.71
C PHE A 8 21.81 54.23 -4.00
N ILE A 9 20.68 54.89 -4.28
CA ILE A 9 19.42 54.21 -4.61
C ILE A 9 19.48 53.64 -6.04
N PHE A 10 20.06 54.39 -6.98
CA PHE A 10 20.24 53.91 -8.35
C PHE A 10 21.23 52.74 -8.46
N THR A 11 22.28 52.71 -7.65
CA THR A 11 23.22 51.57 -7.60
C THR A 11 22.61 50.33 -6.97
N ALA A 12 21.79 50.47 -5.91
CA ALA A 12 21.09 49.33 -5.30
C ALA A 12 20.07 48.67 -6.25
N VAL A 13 19.33 49.44 -7.05
CA VAL A 13 18.35 48.90 -8.02
C VAL A 13 19.05 48.22 -9.22
N LEU A 14 20.22 48.71 -9.62
CA LEU A 14 21.00 48.13 -10.72
C LEU A 14 21.62 46.76 -10.33
N ILE A 15 21.97 46.56 -9.05
CA ILE A 15 22.44 45.27 -8.51
C ILE A 15 21.30 44.25 -8.42
N ILE A 16 20.11 44.67 -7.98
CA ILE A 16 18.93 43.78 -7.88
C ILE A 16 18.42 43.37 -9.28
N GLY A 17 18.42 44.30 -10.25
CA GLY A 17 18.07 44.01 -11.64
C GLY A 17 19.06 43.06 -12.33
N LEU A 18 20.35 43.16 -12.01
CA LEU A 18 21.39 42.28 -12.56
C LEU A 18 21.34 40.87 -11.95
N THR A 19 20.91 40.72 -10.69
CA THR A 19 20.69 39.41 -10.07
C THR A 19 19.47 38.66 -10.62
N ILE A 20 18.52 39.34 -11.27
CA ILE A 20 17.34 38.71 -11.87
C ILE A 20 17.60 38.25 -13.32
N TRP A 21 18.69 38.71 -13.96
CA TRP A 21 19.01 38.38 -15.36
C TRP A 21 20.30 37.56 -15.56
N LEU A 22 21.00 37.18 -14.48
CA LEU A 22 22.01 36.11 -14.46
C LEU A 22 21.46 34.88 -13.72
N LYS A 23 20.49 34.18 -14.33
CA LYS A 23 20.34 32.73 -14.11
C LYS A 23 21.18 32.03 -15.17
N PRO A 24 22.42 31.61 -14.89
CA PRO A 24 23.10 30.68 -15.74
C PRO A 24 22.43 29.31 -15.57
N PHE A 25 22.11 28.71 -16.70
CA PHE A 25 22.64 27.40 -17.06
C PHE A 25 22.42 26.27 -16.04
N GLY A 26 21.52 25.35 -16.41
CA GLY A 26 21.13 24.19 -15.63
C GLY A 26 22.30 23.34 -15.16
N ILE A 27 22.58 23.39 -13.87
CA ILE A 27 23.20 22.32 -13.09
C ILE A 27 22.56 22.38 -11.71
N PHE A 28 21.33 21.87 -11.59
CA PHE A 28 21.04 21.02 -10.46
C PHE A 28 20.05 19.99 -10.96
N SER A 29 20.53 18.75 -10.93
CA SER A 29 19.79 17.56 -11.27
C SER A 29 18.48 17.60 -10.51
N GLU A 30 17.42 17.99 -11.21
CA GLU A 30 16.07 17.49 -10.97
C GLU A 30 16.13 16.01 -11.34
N ALA A 31 16.89 15.26 -10.53
CA ALA A 31 16.91 13.83 -10.51
C ALA A 31 15.48 13.47 -10.20
N SER A 32 14.72 13.24 -11.28
CA SER A 32 13.68 12.25 -11.39
C SER A 32 13.13 11.90 -10.01
N LYS A 33 12.41 12.84 -9.39
CA LYS A 33 11.32 12.45 -8.53
C LYS A 33 10.19 12.04 -9.49
N GLN A 34 10.47 11.06 -10.35
CA GLN A 34 9.50 10.01 -10.57
C GLN A 34 9.28 9.42 -9.18
N GLN A 35 8.40 10.05 -8.41
CA GLN A 35 7.48 9.26 -7.62
C GLN A 35 6.99 8.22 -8.61
N ILE A 36 7.49 6.99 -8.46
CA ILE A 36 6.80 5.86 -9.01
C ILE A 36 5.41 6.02 -8.44
N LYS A 37 4.50 6.59 -9.23
CA LYS A 37 3.08 6.47 -8.98
C LYS A 37 2.91 4.98 -9.16
N VAL A 38 3.08 4.23 -8.07
CA VAL A 38 2.60 2.87 -7.98
C VAL A 38 1.11 3.08 -8.08
N VAL A 39 0.64 3.12 -9.32
CA VAL A 39 -0.74 2.84 -9.64
C VAL A 39 -0.87 1.42 -9.15
N HIS A 40 -1.21 1.29 -7.86
CA HIS A 40 -1.94 0.14 -7.41
C HIS A 40 -3.19 0.22 -8.26
N ASP A 41 -3.16 -0.46 -9.41
CA ASP A 41 -4.37 -0.96 -10.00
C ASP A 41 -5.04 -1.66 -8.83
N ARG A 42 -6.02 -0.98 -8.21
CA ARG A 42 -6.90 -1.63 -7.26
C ARG A 42 -7.28 -2.93 -7.97
N PRO A 43 -7.08 -4.11 -7.37
CA PRO A 43 -7.52 -5.33 -8.01
C PRO A 43 -8.96 -5.07 -8.42
N LYS A 44 -9.16 -5.02 -9.75
CA LYS A 44 -10.44 -4.68 -10.36
C LYS A 44 -11.45 -5.53 -9.60
N LYS A 45 -12.37 -4.88 -8.87
CA LYS A 45 -13.43 -5.52 -8.06
C LYS A 45 -13.74 -6.85 -8.72
N SER A 46 -13.33 -7.95 -8.07
CA SER A 46 -13.35 -9.32 -8.62
C SER A 46 -14.47 -9.43 -9.63
N GLY A 47 -14.12 -9.34 -10.92
CA GLY A 47 -15.09 -9.11 -11.98
C GLY A 47 -16.17 -10.16 -11.84
N SER A 48 -17.44 -9.71 -11.84
CA SER A 48 -18.60 -10.60 -11.86
C SER A 48 -18.28 -11.80 -12.74
N VAL A 49 -18.27 -13.00 -12.16
CA VAL A 49 -17.91 -14.23 -12.87
C VAL A 49 -18.97 -14.46 -13.94
N VAL A 50 -18.75 -13.91 -15.13
CA VAL A 50 -19.68 -14.07 -16.26
C VAL A 50 -19.59 -15.53 -16.69
N ASN A 51 -20.65 -16.29 -16.49
CA ASN A 51 -20.75 -17.67 -16.95
C ASN A 51 -20.86 -17.71 -18.49
N ARG A 52 -19.70 -17.69 -19.17
CA ARG A 52 -19.63 -17.76 -20.63
C ARG A 52 -20.03 -19.12 -21.20
N ILE A 53 -20.17 -20.14 -20.35
CA ILE A 53 -20.53 -21.51 -20.74
C ILE A 53 -22.06 -21.67 -20.88
N ALA A 54 -22.84 -20.75 -20.30
CA ALA A 54 -24.31 -20.82 -20.32
C ALA A 54 -24.93 -20.84 -21.74
N GLY A 55 -24.21 -20.34 -22.75
CA GLY A 55 -24.65 -20.33 -24.15
C GLY A 55 -24.27 -21.58 -24.96
N PHE A 56 -23.56 -22.54 -24.37
CA PHE A 56 -23.10 -23.75 -25.06
C PHE A 56 -23.86 -24.99 -24.57
N PRO A 57 -24.27 -25.91 -25.46
CA PRO A 57 -24.89 -27.16 -25.06
C PRO A 57 -23.85 -28.06 -24.37
N VAL A 58 -23.82 -28.03 -23.04
CA VAL A 58 -22.95 -28.88 -22.23
C VAL A 58 -23.64 -30.23 -22.01
N LEU A 59 -22.88 -31.32 -22.17
CA LEU A 59 -23.35 -32.66 -21.86
C LEU A 59 -23.63 -32.78 -20.35
N LYS A 60 -24.75 -33.41 -19.96
CA LYS A 60 -25.11 -33.62 -18.54
C LYS A 60 -23.97 -34.20 -17.70
N SER A 61 -23.16 -35.08 -18.29
CA SER A 61 -21.98 -35.69 -17.65
C SER A 61 -20.89 -34.67 -17.27
N LYS A 62 -20.74 -33.57 -18.02
CA LYS A 62 -19.79 -32.49 -17.74
C LYS A 62 -20.36 -31.42 -16.81
N GLN A 63 -21.68 -31.36 -16.63
CA GLN A 63 -22.33 -30.36 -15.77
C GLN A 63 -21.91 -30.51 -14.31
N ALA A 64 -21.92 -31.74 -13.80
CA ALA A 64 -21.48 -32.06 -12.45
C ALA A 64 -20.00 -31.73 -12.22
N GLU A 65 -19.15 -31.99 -13.21
CA GLU A 65 -17.74 -31.63 -13.15
C GLU A 65 -17.54 -30.10 -13.05
N ILE A 66 -18.25 -29.33 -13.89
CA ILE A 66 -18.23 -27.86 -13.86
C ILE A 66 -18.70 -27.33 -12.51
N GLU A 67 -19.76 -27.88 -11.93
CA GLU A 67 -20.25 -27.46 -10.60
C GLU A 67 -19.20 -27.71 -9.52
N THR A 68 -18.51 -28.85 -9.53
CA THR A 68 -17.44 -29.12 -8.56
C THR A 68 -16.25 -28.17 -8.74
N ILE A 69 -15.90 -27.82 -9.98
CA ILE A 69 -14.82 -26.87 -10.27
C ILE A 69 -15.23 -25.48 -9.80
N GLN A 70 -16.45 -25.04 -10.09
CA GLN A 70 -16.97 -23.75 -9.63
C GLN A 70 -17.04 -23.66 -8.10
N ASN A 71 -17.41 -24.75 -7.42
CA ASN A 71 -17.43 -24.81 -5.96
C ASN A 71 -16.01 -24.73 -5.37
N ARG A 72 -15.06 -25.49 -5.93
CA ARG A 72 -13.64 -25.40 -5.54
C ARG A 72 -13.08 -24.00 -5.75
N GLN A 73 -13.40 -23.38 -6.89
CA GLN A 73 -12.99 -22.02 -7.22
C GLN A 73 -13.59 -21.00 -6.23
N ARG A 74 -14.90 -21.10 -5.94
CA ARG A 74 -15.56 -20.24 -4.95
C ARG A 74 -14.96 -20.39 -3.56
N ASN A 75 -14.72 -21.62 -3.11
CA ASN A 75 -14.12 -21.88 -1.81
C ASN A 75 -12.70 -21.31 -1.73
N ASN A 76 -11.87 -21.48 -2.77
CA ASN A 76 -10.55 -20.86 -2.82
C ASN A 76 -10.59 -19.32 -2.94
N GLN A 77 -11.71 -18.72 -3.34
CA GLN A 77 -11.89 -17.27 -3.33
C GLN A 77 -12.37 -16.76 -1.97
N GLN A 78 -12.96 -17.61 -1.12
CA GLN A 78 -13.48 -17.26 0.19
C GLN A 78 -12.40 -17.43 1.27
N GLY A 79 -11.82 -16.33 1.70
CA GLY A 79 -10.86 -16.29 2.80
C GLY A 79 -11.56 -16.11 4.14
N ILE A 80 -10.77 -15.99 5.19
CA ILE A 80 -11.25 -15.77 6.56
C ILE A 80 -10.94 -14.37 7.05
N GLU A 81 -11.70 -13.92 8.03
CA GLU A 81 -11.32 -12.77 8.86
C GLU A 81 -10.45 -13.28 10.02
N PRO A 82 -9.13 -13.01 10.03
CA PRO A 82 -8.23 -13.58 11.02
C PRO A 82 -8.47 -12.94 12.39
N LYS A 83 -8.60 -13.77 13.42
CA LYS A 83 -8.72 -13.32 14.82
C LYS A 83 -7.45 -13.56 15.64
N ARG A 84 -6.61 -14.50 15.20
CA ARG A 84 -5.40 -14.94 15.90
C ARG A 84 -4.41 -15.51 14.90
N ILE A 85 -3.13 -15.34 15.19
CA ILE A 85 -2.04 -16.00 14.49
C ILE A 85 -1.15 -16.75 15.48
N GLU A 86 -0.68 -17.92 15.08
CA GLU A 86 0.18 -18.79 15.89
C GLU A 86 1.25 -19.40 14.99
N ILE A 87 2.53 -19.27 15.40
CA ILE A 87 3.68 -19.83 14.71
C ILE A 87 4.44 -20.71 15.72
N PRO A 88 4.10 -22.00 15.83
CA PRO A 88 4.61 -22.87 16.89
C PRO A 88 6.13 -23.00 16.92
N ALA A 89 6.77 -22.99 15.74
CA ALA A 89 8.23 -23.14 15.61
C ALA A 89 9.02 -22.04 16.35
N ILE A 90 8.44 -20.86 16.53
CA ILE A 90 9.03 -19.73 17.27
C ILE A 90 8.19 -19.37 18.51
N GLN A 91 7.24 -20.22 18.90
CA GLN A 91 6.33 -20.01 20.03
C GLN A 91 5.59 -18.65 19.99
N ALA A 92 5.37 -18.10 18.79
CA ALA A 92 4.68 -16.83 18.64
C ALA A 92 3.17 -17.04 18.62
N LYS A 93 2.45 -16.23 19.41
CA LYS A 93 0.99 -16.21 19.45
C LYS A 93 0.51 -14.79 19.67
N ALA A 94 -0.35 -14.29 18.78
CA ALA A 94 -0.86 -12.93 18.87
C ALA A 94 -2.32 -12.85 18.41
N ALA A 95 -3.06 -11.89 18.97
CA ALA A 95 -4.36 -11.50 18.44
C ALA A 95 -4.16 -10.70 17.15
N VAL A 96 -5.09 -10.83 16.21
CA VAL A 96 -5.09 -10.11 14.94
C VAL A 96 -6.21 -9.07 14.97
N LYS A 97 -5.87 -7.82 14.69
CA LYS A 97 -6.83 -6.73 14.47
C LYS A 97 -6.83 -6.32 13.02
N THR A 98 -7.96 -5.77 12.58
CA THR A 98 -8.07 -5.15 11.27
C THR A 98 -7.41 -3.77 11.29
N VAL A 99 -6.51 -3.52 10.34
CA VAL A 99 -5.85 -2.22 10.14
C VAL A 99 -6.04 -1.76 8.69
N GLY A 100 -6.03 -0.44 8.49
CA GLY A 100 -6.22 0.19 7.18
C GLY A 100 -4.96 0.85 6.64
N GLU A 101 -5.17 1.91 5.88
CA GLU A 101 -4.12 2.81 5.40
C GLU A 101 -4.09 4.07 6.28
N ALA A 102 -2.89 4.51 6.65
CA ALA A 102 -2.66 5.81 7.25
C ALA A 102 -2.84 6.94 6.21
N LYS A 103 -2.90 8.20 6.67
CA LYS A 103 -3.14 9.37 5.78
C LYS A 103 -2.07 9.54 4.70
N ASN A 104 -0.87 9.00 4.91
CA ASN A 104 0.24 9.01 3.97
C ASN A 104 0.22 7.83 2.97
N GLY A 105 -0.79 6.94 3.05
CA GLY A 105 -0.93 5.76 2.20
C GLY A 105 -0.11 4.54 2.65
N GLU A 106 0.53 4.60 3.82
CA GLU A 106 1.23 3.45 4.41
C GLU A 106 0.24 2.54 5.15
N MET A 107 0.59 1.28 5.33
CA MET A 107 -0.17 0.37 6.19
C MET A 107 -0.13 0.89 7.63
N GLU A 108 -1.30 0.96 8.26
CA GLU A 108 -1.41 1.35 9.66
C GLU A 108 -0.76 0.29 10.57
N VAL A 109 0.03 0.77 11.53
CA VAL A 109 0.66 -0.09 12.53
C VAL A 109 -0.32 -0.30 13.69
N PRO A 110 -0.50 -1.54 14.20
CA PRO A 110 -1.34 -1.80 15.36
C PRO A 110 -0.97 -0.91 16.56
N ALA A 111 -1.96 -0.41 17.29
CA ALA A 111 -1.70 0.45 18.44
C ALA A 111 -1.03 -0.28 19.63
N ASN A 112 -1.27 -1.59 19.75
CA ASN A 112 -0.77 -2.42 20.84
C ASN A 112 0.42 -3.26 20.36
N THR A 113 1.50 -3.30 21.16
CA THR A 113 2.74 -4.00 20.80
C THR A 113 2.62 -5.52 20.85
N VAL A 114 1.65 -6.06 21.60
CA VAL A 114 1.39 -7.51 21.68
C VAL A 114 0.35 -8.01 20.66
N GLU A 115 -0.14 -7.12 19.80
CA GLU A 115 -1.13 -7.43 18.77
C GLU A 115 -0.51 -7.35 17.37
N THR A 116 -1.15 -8.04 16.43
CA THR A 116 -0.83 -7.98 15.00
C THR A 116 -1.97 -7.31 14.24
N GLY A 117 -1.66 -6.73 13.09
CA GLY A 117 -2.60 -6.02 12.24
C GLY A 117 -2.70 -6.69 10.88
N TRP A 118 -3.90 -7.16 10.51
CA TRP A 118 -4.20 -7.60 9.16
C TRP A 118 -4.67 -6.41 8.31
N TYR A 119 -4.05 -6.24 7.14
CA TYR A 119 -4.40 -5.23 6.17
C TYR A 119 -5.71 -5.59 5.43
N SER A 120 -6.85 -5.14 5.94
CA SER A 120 -8.17 -5.48 5.38
C SER A 120 -8.50 -4.92 3.99
N PRO A 121 -7.88 -3.83 3.51
CA PRO A 121 -8.04 -3.44 2.10
C PRO A 121 -7.44 -4.48 1.13
N GLY A 122 -6.58 -5.38 1.61
CA GLY A 122 -5.93 -6.43 0.83
C GLY A 122 -6.74 -7.73 0.72
N THR A 123 -6.02 -8.83 0.46
CA THR A 123 -6.63 -10.17 0.32
C THR A 123 -6.92 -10.76 1.70
N HIS A 124 -8.03 -11.49 1.83
CA HIS A 124 -8.33 -12.27 3.04
C HIS A 124 -7.39 -13.48 3.13
N PRO A 125 -6.83 -13.80 4.30
CA PRO A 125 -6.08 -15.04 4.49
C PRO A 125 -6.90 -16.27 4.04
N GLY A 126 -6.28 -17.16 3.27
CA GLY A 126 -6.94 -18.35 2.71
C GLY A 126 -7.67 -18.13 1.39
N SER A 127 -7.90 -16.88 0.96
CA SER A 127 -8.30 -16.58 -0.42
C SER A 127 -7.11 -16.71 -1.38
N ASN A 128 -7.41 -16.83 -2.66
CA ASN A 128 -6.44 -16.62 -3.74
C ASN A 128 -5.88 -15.19 -3.70
N GLY A 129 -4.60 -15.06 -3.34
CA GLY A 129 -3.84 -13.80 -3.31
C GLY A 129 -2.99 -13.68 -2.05
N ASN A 130 -2.26 -12.57 -1.91
CA ASN A 130 -1.37 -12.34 -0.77
C ASN A 130 -2.11 -11.55 0.32
N ALA A 131 -2.17 -12.12 1.52
CA ALA A 131 -2.61 -11.43 2.73
C ALA A 131 -1.39 -10.90 3.49
N VAL A 132 -1.49 -9.69 4.04
CA VAL A 132 -0.40 -9.02 4.77
C VAL A 132 -0.80 -8.86 6.23
N ILE A 133 0.08 -9.28 7.14
CA ILE A 133 -0.10 -9.16 8.59
C ILE A 133 1.15 -8.53 9.18
N ALA A 134 1.01 -7.35 9.79
CA ALA A 134 2.09 -6.64 10.47
C ALA A 134 2.11 -6.97 11.96
N GLY A 135 3.30 -7.04 12.55
CA GLY A 135 3.52 -7.15 13.98
C GLY A 135 4.74 -6.33 14.40
N HIS A 136 4.86 -6.02 15.70
CA HIS A 136 6.00 -5.29 16.22
C HIS A 136 7.23 -6.20 16.31
N VAL A 137 8.41 -5.68 15.95
CA VAL A 137 9.66 -6.45 16.00
C VAL A 137 10.34 -6.32 17.36
N ASP A 138 10.13 -5.28 18.15
CA ASP A 138 10.78 -5.18 19.47
C ASP A 138 9.89 -4.44 20.49
N SER A 139 9.44 -5.17 21.51
CA SER A 139 8.96 -4.61 22.78
C SER A 139 9.88 -5.11 23.89
N LYS A 140 10.55 -4.20 24.61
CA LYS A 140 11.57 -4.53 25.62
C LYS A 140 11.06 -5.28 26.86
N LYS A 141 9.80 -5.74 26.88
CA LYS A 141 9.16 -6.41 28.01
C LYS A 141 8.06 -7.36 27.51
N ASP A 142 8.47 -8.50 26.97
CA ASP A 142 7.60 -9.64 26.62
C ASP A 142 7.06 -9.60 25.16
N GLN A 143 7.56 -10.56 24.34
CA GLN A 143 7.53 -10.67 22.86
C GLN A 143 6.12 -10.86 22.23
N PRO A 144 5.88 -10.52 20.94
CA PRO A 144 6.19 -11.46 19.83
C PRO A 144 6.77 -10.82 18.55
N TYR A 145 7.82 -11.41 17.99
CA TYR A 145 8.44 -11.01 16.71
C TYR A 145 7.61 -11.42 15.49
N PHE A 146 7.54 -10.59 14.44
CA PHE A 146 6.86 -10.90 13.17
C PHE A 146 7.63 -10.46 11.91
N PHE A 147 7.75 -11.37 10.94
CA PHE A 147 8.01 -11.11 9.51
C PHE A 147 7.23 -12.14 8.67
N ILE A 148 6.28 -11.69 7.83
CA ILE A 148 5.83 -12.36 6.59
C ILE A 148 5.24 -11.33 5.64
#